data_AF-A0A7J8N446-F1
#
_entry.id   AF-A0A7J8N446-F1
#
_cell.length_a   1.000
_cell.length_b   1.000
_cell.length_c   1.000
_cell.angle_alpha   90.00
_cell.angle_beta   90.00
_cell.angle_gamma   90.00
#
_symmetry.space_group_name_H-M   'P 1'
#
loop_
_entity.id
_entity.type
_entity.pdbx_description
1 polymer ?
#
loop_
_entity_poly.entity_id
_entity_poly.type
_entity_poly.pdbx_seq_one_letter_code
_entity_poly.pdbx_strand_id
1 'polypeptide(L)'
;MGFGFRCGFLGLLHMEIERLEREYNLSLITTAPSVVYRVNCVDNETVECSNPSLLPEPGQRRSIEEPVVKIEMLTPKDYIGSLMELAQDRRGEFKEMKYITEDRASIIYELPLAEMVGDFFDQLKSRSKGYASMEYTFIGYKESELIKLDIQINGEPVEPLSTIVHRD
;
A
#
# COMPACT_ATOMS: atom_id res chain seq x y z
N MET A 1 -1.09 -4.44 23.25
CA MET A 1 0.22 -4.21 22.60
C MET A 1 0.84 -3.01 23.30
N GLY A 2 1.82 -3.21 24.19
CA GLY A 2 2.34 -2.17 25.10
C GLY A 2 3.07 -1.02 24.40
N PHE A 3 4.13 -0.49 25.00
CA PHE A 3 4.93 0.56 24.38
C PHE A 3 5.54 0.12 23.05
N GLY A 4 5.45 0.98 22.04
CA GLY A 4 5.99 0.75 20.71
C GLY A 4 6.42 2.07 20.06
N PHE A 5 7.08 1.96 18.90
CA PHE A 5 7.54 3.10 18.12
C PHE A 5 6.89 3.07 16.74
N ARG A 6 6.46 4.23 16.24
CA ARG A 6 6.04 4.39 14.85
C ARG A 6 7.23 4.93 14.05
N CYS A 7 7.74 4.11 13.15
CA CYS A 7 8.88 4.44 12.29
C CYS A 7 8.41 4.65 10.85
N GLY A 8 8.83 5.75 10.24
CA GLY A 8 8.62 6.00 8.81
C GLY A 8 9.77 5.38 8.00
N PHE A 9 9.43 4.66 6.94
CA PHE A 9 10.40 4.04 6.04
C PHE A 9 10.23 4.59 4.62
N LEU A 10 11.33 4.62 3.85
CA LEU A 10 11.33 5.08 2.47
C LEU A 10 10.74 4.05 1.48
N GLY A 11 10.54 2.81 1.92
CA GLY A 11 9.99 1.73 1.10
C GLY A 11 10.02 0.39 1.84
N LEU A 12 9.41 -0.62 1.23
CA LEU A 12 9.30 -1.98 1.79
C LEU A 12 10.66 -2.59 2.14
N LEU A 13 11.62 -2.49 1.22
CA LEU A 13 12.97 -3.02 1.42
C LEU A 13 13.72 -2.34 2.57
N HIS A 14 13.38 -1.10 2.93
CA HIS A 14 13.98 -0.44 4.09
C HIS A 14 13.41 -1.02 5.39
N MET A 15 12.12 -1.36 5.41
CA MET A 15 11.50 -2.02 6.57
C MET A 15 12.07 -3.42 6.81
N GLU A 16 12.36 -4.19 5.75
CA GLU A 16 12.94 -5.55 5.83
C GLU A 16 14.39 -5.60 6.32
N ILE A 17 15.06 -4.45 6.51
CA ILE A 17 16.39 -4.42 7.09
C ILE A 17 16.25 -4.68 8.60
N GLU A 18 16.12 -5.96 8.96
CA GLU A 18 16.01 -6.54 10.32
C GLU A 18 17.31 -6.37 11.15
N ARG A 19 18.00 -5.23 11.00
CA ARG A 19 19.22 -4.96 11.77
C ARG A 19 18.96 -4.96 13.27
N LEU A 20 17.79 -4.51 13.71
CA LEU A 20 17.43 -4.51 15.13
C LEU A 20 17.29 -5.93 15.70
N GLU A 21 16.70 -6.87 14.95
CA GLU A 21 16.60 -8.26 15.41
C GLU A 21 17.96 -8.96 15.34
N ARG A 22 18.73 -8.75 14.26
CA ARG A 22 20.03 -9.42 14.05
C ARG A 22 21.16 -8.88 14.93
N GLU A 23 21.26 -7.56 15.10
CA GLU A 23 22.35 -6.94 15.86
C GLU A 23 22.04 -6.82 17.35
N TYR A 24 20.77 -6.66 17.74
CA TYR A 24 20.37 -6.41 19.13
C TYR A 24 19.56 -7.54 19.78
N ASN A 25 19.28 -8.63 19.03
CA ASN A 25 18.56 -9.81 19.52
C ASN A 25 17.22 -9.46 20.19
N LEU A 26 16.53 -8.46 19.63
CA LEU A 26 15.20 -8.02 20.05
C LEU A 26 14.15 -8.79 19.27
N SER A 27 13.08 -9.24 19.95
CA SER A 27 11.88 -9.76 19.29
C SER A 27 10.93 -8.60 19.05
N LEU A 28 10.70 -8.25 17.78
CA LEU A 28 9.86 -7.13 17.39
C LEU A 28 8.51 -7.65 16.86
N ILE A 29 7.43 -6.95 17.19
CA ILE A 29 6.12 -7.16 16.57
C ILE A 29 5.88 -5.98 15.64
N THR A 30 5.89 -6.25 14.34
CA THR A 30 5.57 -5.26 13.31
C THR A 30 4.07 -5.27 13.03
N THR A 31 3.46 -4.09 13.01
CA THR A 31 2.07 -3.93 12.54
C THR A 31 2.05 -3.73 11.04
N ALA A 32 0.88 -3.92 10.42
CA ALA A 32 0.71 -3.62 9.01
C ALA A 32 1.18 -2.19 8.71
N PRO A 33 2.02 -2.00 7.69
CA PRO A 33 2.47 -0.67 7.28
C PRO A 33 1.28 0.18 6.81
N SER A 34 1.28 1.46 7.17
CA SER A 34 0.25 2.41 6.80
C SER A 34 0.82 3.51 5.89
N VAL A 35 0.02 3.95 4.92
CA VAL A 35 0.35 5.11 4.07
C VAL A 35 -0.23 6.40 4.68
N VAL A 36 0.27 7.54 4.20
CA VAL A 36 -0.28 8.85 4.56
C VAL A 36 -1.40 9.19 3.61
N TYR A 37 -2.59 9.45 4.14
CA TYR A 37 -3.76 9.91 3.37
C TYR A 37 -3.88 11.42 3.47
N ARG A 38 -4.50 12.06 2.47
CA ARG A 38 -4.86 13.48 2.53
C ARG A 38 -6.37 13.61 2.67
N VAL A 39 -6.81 14.24 3.75
CA VAL A 39 -8.23 14.50 3.98
C VAL A 39 -8.48 15.96 3.68
N ASN A 40 -9.32 16.23 2.68
CA ASN A 40 -9.80 17.56 2.40
C ASN A 40 -11.04 17.80 3.26
N CYS A 41 -10.97 18.78 4.14
CA CYS A 41 -12.04 19.14 5.05
C CYS A 41 -13.01 20.14 4.40
N VAL A 42 -14.22 20.27 4.96
CA VAL A 42 -15.27 21.18 4.45
C VAL A 42 -14.87 22.65 4.61
N ASP A 43 -13.98 22.96 5.54
CA ASP A 43 -13.36 24.28 5.76
C ASP A 43 -12.22 24.62 4.77
N ASN A 44 -12.00 23.79 3.75
CA ASN A 44 -10.90 23.86 2.78
C ASN A 44 -9.50 23.63 3.38
N GLU A 45 -9.38 23.10 4.60
CA GLU A 45 -8.09 22.64 5.11
C GLU A 45 -7.79 21.22 4.60
N THR A 46 -6.53 20.97 4.24
CA THR A 46 -6.04 19.62 3.90
C THR A 46 -5.23 19.08 5.07
N VAL A 47 -5.69 17.98 5.65
CA VAL A 47 -5.04 17.30 6.78
C VAL A 47 -4.36 16.03 6.30
N GLU A 48 -3.06 15.92 6.54
CA GLU A 48 -2.31 14.69 6.28
C GLU A 48 -2.51 13.69 7.43
N CYS A 49 -3.23 12.61 7.15
CA CYS A 49 -3.58 11.57 8.10
C CYS A 49 -2.68 10.34 7.91
N SER A 50 -1.67 10.21 8.77
CA SER A 50 -0.88 8.98 8.90
C SER A 50 -1.47 8.00 9.91
N ASN A 51 -2.42 8.44 10.73
CA ASN A 51 -3.08 7.63 11.75
C ASN A 51 -4.60 7.61 11.50
N PRO A 52 -5.24 6.44 11.44
CA PRO A 52 -6.70 6.35 11.41
C PRO A 52 -7.39 7.11 12.56
N SER A 53 -6.76 7.25 13.73
CA SER A 53 -7.30 8.03 14.85
C SER A 53 -7.24 9.56 14.64
N LEU A 54 -6.38 10.04 13.73
CA LEU A 54 -6.30 11.46 13.36
C LEU A 54 -7.26 11.82 12.21
N LEU A 55 -8.01 10.84 11.70
CA LEU A 55 -8.97 11.05 10.65
C LEU A 55 -10.13 11.94 11.19
N PRO A 56 -10.37 13.14 10.62
CA PRO A 56 -11.44 14.06 11.06
C PRO A 56 -12.81 13.38 11.12
N GLU A 57 -13.82 13.90 11.79
CA GLU A 57 -15.15 13.24 11.82
C GLU A 57 -15.79 13.17 10.41
N PRO A 58 -16.58 12.12 10.07
CA PRO A 58 -17.15 11.96 8.73
C PRO A 58 -17.90 13.19 8.20
N GLY A 59 -18.58 13.94 9.06
CA GLY A 59 -19.30 15.16 8.68
C GLY A 59 -18.41 16.37 8.34
N GLN A 60 -17.12 16.32 8.69
CA GLN A 60 -16.14 17.36 8.39
C GLN A 60 -15.29 17.02 7.15
N ARG A 61 -15.42 15.80 6.62
CA ARG A 61 -14.67 15.33 5.45
C ARG A 61 -15.41 15.71 4.17
N ARG A 62 -14.72 16.38 3.26
CA ARG A 62 -15.19 16.61 1.89
C ARG A 62 -14.75 15.48 0.97
N SER A 63 -13.46 15.15 1.01
CA SER A 63 -12.89 14.04 0.25
C SER A 63 -11.66 13.47 0.93
N ILE A 64 -11.31 12.23 0.61
CA ILE A 64 -10.08 11.57 1.05
C ILE A 64 -9.31 11.19 -0.20
N GLU A 65 -8.04 11.55 -0.23
CA GLU A 65 -7.12 11.20 -1.29
C GLU A 65 -6.09 10.19 -0.77
N GLU A 66 -5.87 9.14 -1.54
CA GLU A 66 -4.83 8.16 -1.28
C GLU A 66 -3.61 8.38 -2.19
N PRO A 67 -2.40 8.05 -1.69
CA PRO A 67 -1.21 8.09 -2.50
C PRO A 67 -1.25 6.99 -3.57
N VAL A 68 -1.01 7.36 -4.82
CA VAL A 68 -0.99 6.44 -5.97
C VAL A 68 0.44 6.31 -6.48
N VAL A 69 0.79 5.09 -6.88
CA VAL A 69 2.06 4.76 -7.52
C VAL A 69 1.81 4.23 -8.93
N LYS A 70 2.70 4.60 -9.84
CA LYS A 70 2.88 3.91 -11.11
C LYS A 70 3.86 2.78 -10.89
N ILE A 71 3.45 1.55 -11.17
CA ILE A 71 4.29 0.36 -11.10
C ILE A 71 4.59 -0.12 -12.51
N GLU A 72 5.88 -0.31 -12.80
CA GLU A 72 6.37 -0.95 -14.01
C GLU A 72 6.87 -2.36 -13.67
N MET A 73 6.25 -3.37 -14.25
CA MET A 73 6.59 -4.78 -14.05
C MET A 73 7.21 -5.35 -15.32
N LEU A 74 8.43 -5.89 -15.23
CA LEU A 74 9.06 -6.61 -16.32
C LEU A 74 8.94 -8.10 -16.05
N THR A 75 8.38 -8.84 -17.01
CA THR A 75 8.09 -10.26 -16.86
C THR A 75 8.20 -11.02 -18.19
N PRO A 76 8.51 -12.33 -18.18
CA PRO A 76 8.33 -13.18 -19.35
C PRO A 76 6.86 -13.31 -19.77
N LYS A 77 6.61 -13.59 -21.06
CA LYS A 77 5.26 -13.71 -21.63
C LYS A 77 4.34 -14.68 -20.88
N ASP A 78 4.89 -15.77 -20.39
CA ASP A 78 4.13 -16.84 -19.73
C ASP A 78 3.43 -16.38 -18.44
N TYR A 79 3.92 -15.32 -17.79
CA TYR A 79 3.42 -14.85 -16.49
C TYR A 79 2.62 -13.54 -16.58
N ILE A 80 2.43 -12.99 -17.78
CA ILE A 80 1.72 -11.72 -17.98
C ILE A 80 0.31 -11.77 -17.39
N GLY A 81 -0.46 -12.82 -17.72
CA GLY A 81 -1.84 -12.96 -17.25
C GLY A 81 -1.94 -12.96 -15.72
N SER A 82 -1.09 -13.74 -15.04
CA SER A 82 -1.09 -13.84 -13.58
C SER A 82 -0.70 -12.53 -12.88
N LEU A 83 0.18 -11.72 -13.49
CA LEU A 83 0.55 -10.41 -12.94
C LEU A 83 -0.50 -9.34 -13.22
N MET A 84 -1.18 -9.40 -14.38
CA MET A 84 -2.30 -8.51 -14.67
C MET A 84 -3.47 -8.76 -13.71
N GLU A 85 -3.79 -10.01 -13.42
CA GLU A 85 -4.79 -10.40 -12.42
C GLU A 85 -4.40 -9.86 -11.04
N LEU A 86 -3.15 -10.07 -10.60
CA LEU A 86 -2.65 -9.54 -9.33
C LEU A 86 -2.81 -8.01 -9.22
N ALA A 87 -2.47 -7.27 -10.29
CA ALA A 87 -2.59 -5.82 -10.29
C ALA A 87 -4.06 -5.38 -10.27
N GLN A 88 -4.95 -6.07 -10.99
CA GLN A 88 -6.39 -5.76 -11.01
C GLN A 88 -7.06 -6.05 -9.67
N ASP A 89 -6.73 -7.16 -9.01
CA ASP A 89 -7.20 -7.51 -7.66
C ASP A 89 -6.82 -6.45 -6.62
N ARG A 90 -5.77 -5.67 -6.90
CA ARG A 90 -5.20 -4.62 -6.05
C ARG A 90 -5.64 -3.21 -6.50
N ARG A 91 -6.81 -3.12 -7.13
CA ARG A 91 -7.40 -1.86 -7.64
C ARG A 91 -6.50 -1.16 -8.67
N GLY A 92 -5.68 -1.91 -9.38
CA GLY A 92 -4.75 -1.40 -10.37
C GLY A 92 -5.44 -1.07 -11.70
N GLU A 93 -5.17 0.13 -12.19
CA GLU A 93 -5.59 0.61 -13.50
C GLU A 93 -4.49 0.32 -14.54
N PHE A 94 -4.82 -0.50 -15.55
CA PHE A 94 -3.90 -0.80 -16.64
C PHE A 94 -3.63 0.46 -17.47
N LYS A 95 -2.35 0.78 -17.71
CA LYS A 95 -1.96 1.92 -18.56
C LYS A 95 -1.38 1.49 -19.88
N GLU A 96 -0.35 0.65 -19.85
CA GLU A 96 0.38 0.29 -21.05
C GLU A 96 1.04 -1.07 -20.89
N MET A 97 1.20 -1.77 -22.01
CA MET A 97 2.04 -2.95 -22.11
C MET A 97 2.92 -2.85 -23.35
N LYS A 98 4.23 -3.08 -23.17
CA LYS A 98 5.24 -3.03 -24.22
C LYS A 98 6.00 -4.35 -24.26
N TYR A 99 6.12 -4.95 -25.43
CA TYR A 99 7.03 -6.08 -25.63
C TYR A 99 8.46 -5.56 -25.81
N ILE A 100 9.35 -5.91 -24.89
CA ILE A 100 10.78 -5.54 -24.96
C ILE A 100 11.50 -6.49 -25.90
N THR A 101 11.17 -7.77 -25.83
CA THR A 101 11.69 -8.83 -26.72
C THR A 101 10.56 -9.80 -27.07
N GLU A 102 10.84 -10.80 -27.91
CA GLU A 102 9.87 -11.86 -28.21
C GLU A 102 9.40 -12.61 -26.96
N ASP A 103 10.19 -12.67 -25.89
CA ASP A 103 9.86 -13.44 -24.68
C ASP A 103 9.56 -12.57 -23.45
N ARG A 104 9.80 -11.25 -23.51
CA ARG A 104 9.64 -10.35 -22.36
C ARG A 104 8.73 -9.17 -22.65
N ALA A 105 7.90 -8.82 -21.68
CA ALA A 105 7.07 -7.63 -21.70
C ALA A 105 7.31 -6.75 -20.46
N SER A 106 7.18 -5.44 -20.64
CA SER A 106 6.95 -4.46 -19.58
C SER A 106 5.46 -4.16 -19.52
N ILE A 107 4.91 -4.17 -18.31
CA ILE A 107 3.50 -3.89 -18.02
C ILE A 107 3.47 -2.74 -17.01
N ILE A 108 2.70 -1.71 -17.33
CA ILE A 108 2.57 -0.51 -16.50
C ILE A 108 1.15 -0.44 -15.94
N TYR A 109 1.08 -0.34 -14.62
CA TYR A 109 -0.15 -0.14 -13.86
C TYR A 109 -0.05 1.09 -12.97
N GLU A 110 -1.18 1.70 -12.66
CA GLU A 110 -1.31 2.64 -11.55
C GLU A 110 -2.18 2.02 -10.47
N LEU A 111 -1.68 1.96 -9.24
CA LEU A 111 -2.44 1.45 -8.10
C LEU A 111 -2.18 2.26 -6.83
N PRO A 112 -3.10 2.22 -5.86
CA PRO A 112 -2.88 2.81 -4.56
C PRO A 112 -1.66 2.22 -3.86
N LEU A 113 -0.85 3.08 -3.24
CA LEU A 113 0.33 2.65 -2.50
C LEU A 113 -0.05 1.72 -1.34
N ALA A 114 -1.22 1.90 -0.72
CA ALA A 114 -1.70 1.04 0.35
C ALA A 114 -1.79 -0.43 -0.07
N GLU A 115 -2.21 -0.71 -1.31
CA GLU A 115 -2.34 -2.06 -1.86
C GLU A 115 -0.97 -2.67 -2.22
N MET A 116 0.00 -1.82 -2.57
CA MET A 116 1.36 -2.25 -2.90
C MET A 116 2.17 -2.62 -1.65
N VAL A 117 2.00 -1.88 -0.55
CA VAL A 117 2.83 -1.99 0.67
C VAL A 117 2.47 -3.24 1.51
N GLY A 118 1.42 -3.97 1.15
CA GLY A 118 1.13 -5.29 1.71
C GLY A 118 2.03 -6.39 1.13
N ASP A 119 1.39 -7.42 0.59
CA ASP A 119 2.05 -8.62 0.07
C ASP A 119 2.34 -8.56 -1.45
N PHE A 120 2.20 -7.40 -2.08
CA PHE A 120 2.28 -7.28 -3.54
C PHE A 120 3.60 -7.81 -4.12
N PHE A 121 4.72 -7.47 -3.49
CA PHE A 121 6.04 -7.91 -3.92
C PHE A 121 6.20 -9.44 -3.81
N ASP A 122 5.75 -10.02 -2.71
CA ASP A 122 5.82 -11.47 -2.47
C ASP A 122 4.93 -12.23 -3.44
N GLN A 123 3.71 -11.73 -3.69
CA GLN A 123 2.78 -12.29 -4.67
C GLN A 123 3.35 -12.22 -6.09
N LEU A 124 3.97 -11.09 -6.45
CA LEU A 124 4.61 -10.91 -7.75
C LEU A 124 5.74 -11.93 -7.94
N LYS A 125 6.59 -12.13 -6.92
CA LYS A 125 7.67 -13.12 -6.97
C LYS A 125 7.14 -14.54 -7.01
N SER A 126 6.14 -14.87 -6.20
CA SER A 126 5.51 -16.19 -6.16
C SER A 126 4.88 -16.57 -7.51
N ARG A 127 4.04 -15.68 -8.06
CA ARG A 127 3.32 -15.91 -9.33
C ARG A 127 4.23 -15.95 -10.55
N SER A 128 5.37 -15.25 -10.50
CA SER A 128 6.37 -15.25 -11.56
C SER A 128 7.51 -16.24 -11.37
N LYS A 129 7.49 -17.09 -10.31
CA LYS A 129 8.62 -17.95 -9.90
C LYS A 129 9.94 -17.17 -9.76
N GLY A 130 9.86 -15.91 -9.37
CA GLY A 130 10.99 -14.99 -9.19
C GLY A 130 11.49 -14.30 -10.46
N TYR A 131 10.95 -14.62 -11.64
CA TYR A 131 11.39 -14.04 -12.92
C TYR A 131 10.93 -12.61 -13.16
N ALA A 132 9.87 -12.15 -12.48
CA ALA A 132 9.41 -10.78 -12.63
C ALA A 132 10.18 -9.82 -11.73
N SER A 133 10.41 -8.61 -12.23
CA SER A 133 10.91 -7.47 -11.47
C SER A 133 9.91 -6.33 -11.52
N MET A 134 9.90 -5.48 -10.50
CA MET A 134 9.06 -4.30 -10.46
C MET A 134 9.87 -3.06 -10.08
N GLU A 135 9.48 -1.93 -10.64
CA GLU A 135 9.89 -0.60 -10.23
C GLU A 135 8.62 0.21 -9.97
N TYR A 136 8.63 1.10 -8.97
CA TYR A 136 7.49 1.96 -8.71
C TYR A 136 7.92 3.42 -8.60
N THR A 137 7.04 4.31 -9.02
CA THR A 137 7.21 5.76 -8.91
C THR A 137 5.96 6.35 -8.30
N PHE A 138 6.12 7.19 -7.29
CA PHE A 138 5.02 7.96 -6.73
C PHE A 138 4.54 9.01 -7.73
N ILE A 139 3.25 8.98 -8.07
CA ILE A 139 2.67 9.87 -9.10
C ILE A 139 1.73 10.94 -8.54
N GLY A 140 1.41 10.88 -7.24
CA GLY A 140 0.58 11.88 -6.57
C GLY A 140 -0.51 11.27 -5.72
N TYR A 141 -1.49 12.10 -5.39
CA TYR A 141 -2.67 11.72 -4.63
C TYR A 141 -3.88 11.67 -5.55
N LYS A 142 -4.77 10.70 -5.33
CA LYS A 142 -6.03 10.56 -6.06
C LYS A 142 -7.16 10.41 -5.06
N GLU A 143 -8.24 11.15 -5.31
CA GLU A 143 -9.47 11.02 -4.53
C GLU A 143 -10.05 9.60 -4.65
N SER A 144 -10.45 9.01 -3.52
CA SER A 144 -10.97 7.64 -3.46
C SER A 144 -11.98 7.46 -2.33
N GLU A 145 -12.92 6.53 -2.49
CA GLU A 145 -13.94 6.23 -1.48
C GLU A 145 -13.34 5.38 -0.34
N LEU A 146 -12.77 6.06 0.64
CA LEU A 146 -12.14 5.44 1.81
C LEU A 146 -13.00 5.56 3.06
N ILE A 147 -13.04 4.48 3.84
CA ILE A 147 -13.72 4.42 5.13
C ILE A 147 -12.75 4.01 6.23
N LYS A 148 -12.99 4.49 7.44
CA LYS A 148 -12.28 4.04 8.64
C LYS A 148 -12.95 2.77 9.13
N LEU A 149 -12.17 1.70 9.26
CA LEU A 149 -12.59 0.45 9.87
C LEU A 149 -12.00 0.37 11.28
N ASP A 150 -12.88 0.39 12.27
CA ASP A 150 -12.53 0.25 13.68
C ASP A 150 -12.79 -1.18 14.16
N ILE A 151 -11.77 -1.79 14.78
CA ILE A 151 -11.86 -3.14 15.34
C ILE A 151 -12.09 -3.03 16.85
N GLN A 152 -13.14 -3.68 17.35
CA GLN A 152 -13.46 -3.73 18.77
C GLN A 152 -13.22 -5.13 19.34
N ILE A 153 -12.55 -5.21 20.49
CA ILE A 153 -12.36 -6.45 21.24
C ILE A 153 -13.07 -6.28 22.58
N ASN A 154 -14.01 -7.18 22.89
CA ASN A 154 -14.89 -7.07 24.06
C ASN A 154 -15.66 -5.74 24.15
N GLY A 155 -15.99 -5.13 22.99
CA GLY A 155 -16.71 -3.86 22.93
C GLY A 155 -15.85 -2.61 23.14
N GLU A 156 -14.54 -2.77 23.38
CA GLU A 156 -13.60 -1.65 23.44
C GLU A 156 -12.86 -1.51 22.10
N PRO A 157 -12.79 -0.29 21.52
CA PRO A 157 -12.06 -0.05 20.29
C PRO A 157 -10.55 -0.23 20.53
N VAL A 158 -9.90 -0.97 19.64
CA VAL A 158 -8.46 -1.23 19.69
C VAL A 158 -7.79 -0.39 18.62
N GLU A 159 -7.40 0.84 18.98
CA GLU A 159 -6.83 1.83 18.03
C GLU A 159 -5.66 1.32 17.17
N PRO A 160 -4.71 0.50 17.69
CA PRO A 160 -3.63 -0.01 16.85
C PRO A 160 -4.08 -0.94 15.71
N LEU A 161 -5.31 -1.45 15.76
CA LEU A 161 -5.89 -2.34 14.76
C LEU A 161 -6.85 -1.62 13.81
N SER A 162 -7.18 -0.35 14.09
CA SER A 162 -7.98 0.46 13.18
C SER A 162 -7.21 0.71 11.89
N THR A 163 -7.90 0.66 10.75
CA THR A 163 -7.29 0.87 9.43
C THR A 163 -8.20 1.71 8.53
N ILE A 164 -7.61 2.32 7.50
CA ILE A 164 -8.35 3.01 6.44
C ILE A 164 -8.35 2.07 5.24
N VAL A 165 -9.56 1.68 4.81
CA VAL A 165 -9.77 0.74 3.72
C VAL A 165 -10.64 1.38 2.66
N HIS A 166 -10.53 0.87 1.43
CA HIS A 166 -11.50 1.16 0.40
C HIS A 166 -12.88 0.61 0.80
N ARG A 167 -13.94 1.27 0.34
CA ARG A 167 -15.31 0.89 0.68
C ARG A 167 -15.73 -0.47 0.10
N ASP A 168 -15.23 -0.80 -1.08
CA ASP A 168 -15.38 -2.09 -1.75
C ASP A 168 -14.37 -3.11 -1.23
#